data_AF-A0A1T5B3Y9-F1
#
_entry.id   AF-A0A1T5B3Y9-F1
#
_cell.length_a   1.000
_cell.length_b   1.000
_cell.length_c   1.000
_cell.angle_alpha   90.00
_cell.angle_beta   90.00
_cell.angle_gamma   90.00
#
_symmetry.space_group_name_H-M   'P 1'
#
loop_
_entity.id
_entity.type
_entity.pdbx_description
1 polymer ?
#
loop_
_entity_poly.entity_id
_entity_poly.type
_entity_poly.pdbx_seq_one_letter_code
_entity_poly.pdbx_strand_id
1 'polypeptide(L)'
;MSDENKDLGDKAEDAFDKAKESAKNLGDKAEDAFDNAKDKTEKAYDNAKESAKEFSEDVKKTFDSNNPDSGKTVAIIAHITLIGWIVAIIMNSNNKTDLGSYYIRQTLGIWLLALVLSWIPIVGCFAFLICVVLIVMSVINAVNEKKVPTPIVGEYFQDWFKSL
;
A
#
# COMPACT_ATOMS: atom_id res chain seq x y z
N MET A 1 -28.20 -80.12 4.89
CA MET A 1 -27.34 -79.28 5.76
C MET A 1 -26.20 -78.60 4.99
N SER A 2 -25.73 -79.12 3.85
CA SER A 2 -24.64 -78.54 3.05
C SER A 2 -25.05 -77.41 2.09
N ASP A 3 -26.26 -77.43 1.54
CA ASP A 3 -26.72 -76.40 0.57
C ASP A 3 -27.14 -75.08 1.23
N GLU A 4 -27.63 -75.15 2.47
CA GLU A 4 -28.06 -73.99 3.27
C GLU A 4 -26.87 -73.15 3.76
N ASN A 5 -25.72 -73.78 4.01
CA ASN A 5 -24.47 -73.09 4.35
C ASN A 5 -23.81 -72.42 3.15
N LYS A 6 -24.11 -72.85 1.92
CA LYS A 6 -23.56 -72.30 0.68
C LYS A 6 -24.27 -70.99 0.30
N ASP A 7 -25.60 -70.95 0.42
CA ASP A 7 -26.43 -69.74 0.23
C ASP A 7 -26.14 -68.61 1.25
N LEU A 8 -25.75 -68.99 2.47
CA LEU A 8 -25.33 -68.05 3.52
C LEU A 8 -23.95 -67.44 3.24
N GLY A 9 -23.04 -68.20 2.63
CA GLY A 9 -21.70 -67.73 2.23
C GLY A 9 -21.79 -66.68 1.12
N ASP A 10 -22.56 -66.96 0.07
CA ASP A 10 -22.71 -66.06 -1.09
C ASP A 10 -23.36 -64.72 -0.69
N LYS A 11 -24.37 -64.74 0.19
CA LYS A 11 -24.97 -63.51 0.75
C LYS A 11 -24.01 -62.70 1.62
N ALA A 12 -23.12 -63.37 2.35
CA ALA A 12 -22.12 -62.70 3.16
C ALA A 12 -21.05 -62.03 2.29
N GLU A 13 -20.66 -62.67 1.18
CA GLU A 13 -19.69 -62.14 0.22
C GLU A 13 -20.27 -60.93 -0.54
N ASP A 14 -21.52 -61.01 -1.00
CA ASP A 14 -22.24 -59.88 -1.63
C ASP A 14 -22.40 -58.68 -0.69
N ALA A 15 -22.71 -58.93 0.58
CA ALA A 15 -22.82 -57.87 1.59
C ALA A 15 -21.46 -57.21 1.87
N PHE A 16 -20.39 -58.00 1.87
CA PHE A 16 -19.02 -57.51 2.04
C PHE A 16 -18.55 -56.68 0.85
N ASP A 17 -18.84 -57.10 -0.37
CA ASP A 17 -18.48 -56.36 -1.59
C ASP A 17 -19.23 -55.04 -1.70
N LYS A 18 -20.53 -55.00 -1.37
CA LYS A 18 -21.29 -53.74 -1.27
C LYS A 18 -20.73 -52.79 -0.21
N ALA A 19 -20.31 -53.33 0.94
CA ALA A 19 -19.69 -52.53 1.99
C ALA A 19 -18.38 -51.92 1.52
N LYS A 20 -17.55 -52.71 0.80
CA LYS A 20 -16.28 -52.26 0.22
C LYS A 20 -16.47 -51.20 -0.86
N GLU A 21 -17.45 -51.37 -1.75
CA GLU A 21 -17.77 -50.40 -2.80
C GLU A 21 -18.31 -49.08 -2.22
N SER A 22 -19.13 -49.16 -1.18
CA SER A 22 -19.64 -47.98 -0.46
C SER A 22 -18.51 -47.22 0.25
N ALA A 23 -17.59 -47.95 0.88
CA ALA A 23 -16.41 -47.38 1.52
C ALA A 23 -15.48 -46.70 0.50
N LYS A 24 -15.29 -47.31 -0.68
CA LYS A 24 -14.48 -46.74 -1.76
C LYS A 24 -15.08 -45.44 -2.31
N ASN A 25 -16.37 -45.43 -2.63
CA ASN A 25 -17.08 -44.22 -3.07
C ASN A 25 -17.04 -43.08 -2.04
N LEU A 26 -17.07 -43.41 -0.74
CA LEU A 26 -16.94 -42.42 0.33
C LEU A 26 -15.53 -41.83 0.38
N GLY A 27 -14.50 -42.68 0.21
CA GLY A 27 -13.10 -42.26 0.10
C GLY A 27 -12.87 -41.33 -1.08
N ASP A 28 -13.33 -41.72 -2.26
CA ASP A 28 -13.16 -40.93 -3.50
C ASP A 28 -13.79 -39.52 -3.35
N LYS A 29 -15.00 -39.42 -2.78
CA LYS A 29 -15.64 -38.11 -2.50
C LYS A 29 -14.89 -37.26 -1.47
N ALA A 30 -14.27 -37.89 -0.47
CA ALA A 30 -13.50 -37.19 0.54
C ALA A 30 -12.20 -36.63 -0.06
N GLU A 31 -11.56 -37.38 -0.95
CA GLU A 31 -10.37 -36.96 -1.70
C GLU A 31 -10.70 -35.79 -2.63
N ASP A 32 -11.78 -35.88 -3.42
CA ASP A 32 -12.25 -34.78 -4.27
C ASP A 32 -12.54 -33.49 -3.48
N ALA A 33 -13.17 -33.61 -2.31
CA ALA A 33 -13.48 -32.47 -1.45
C ALA A 33 -12.21 -31.85 -0.86
N PHE A 34 -11.23 -32.66 -0.50
CA PHE A 34 -9.94 -32.20 0.02
C PHE A 34 -9.11 -31.51 -1.06
N ASP A 35 -9.04 -32.08 -2.26
CA ASP A 35 -8.32 -31.51 -3.39
C ASP A 35 -8.91 -30.17 -3.83
N ASN A 36 -10.24 -30.05 -3.87
CA ASN A 36 -10.91 -28.78 -4.17
C ASN A 36 -10.65 -27.72 -3.09
N ALA A 37 -10.65 -28.13 -1.81
CA ALA A 37 -10.30 -27.23 -0.71
C ALA A 37 -8.84 -26.75 -0.79
N LYS A 38 -7.92 -27.64 -1.15
CA LYS A 38 -6.50 -27.32 -1.35
C LYS A 38 -6.30 -26.38 -2.52
N ASP A 39 -6.88 -26.68 -3.69
CA ASP A 39 -6.81 -25.85 -4.90
C ASP A 39 -7.36 -24.43 -4.64
N LYS A 40 -8.48 -24.31 -3.94
CA LYS A 40 -9.03 -23.00 -3.56
C LYS A 40 -8.10 -22.22 -2.63
N THR A 41 -7.42 -22.92 -1.72
CA THR A 41 -6.47 -22.32 -0.78
C THR A 41 -5.19 -21.87 -1.50
N GLU A 42 -4.65 -22.69 -2.40
CA GLU A 42 -3.49 -22.34 -3.22
C GLU A 42 -3.79 -21.13 -4.11
N LYS A 43 -4.94 -21.11 -4.79
CA LYS A 43 -5.39 -19.95 -5.58
C LYS A 43 -5.51 -18.67 -4.75
N ALA A 44 -6.06 -18.76 -3.53
CA ALA A 44 -6.16 -17.61 -2.65
C ALA A 44 -4.78 -17.09 -2.22
N TYR A 45 -3.84 -17.99 -1.93
CA TYR A 45 -2.47 -17.64 -1.57
C TYR A 45 -1.71 -17.01 -2.75
N ASP A 46 -1.81 -17.61 -3.93
CA ASP A 46 -1.15 -17.11 -5.13
C ASP A 46 -1.67 -15.74 -5.54
N ASN A 47 -2.99 -15.52 -5.49
CA ASN A 47 -3.58 -14.21 -5.74
C ASN A 47 -3.07 -13.16 -4.73
N ALA A 48 -3.04 -13.50 -3.44
CA ALA A 48 -2.52 -12.58 -2.41
C ALA A 48 -1.03 -12.25 -2.63
N LYS A 49 -0.24 -13.24 -3.03
CA LYS A 49 1.18 -13.08 -3.36
C LYS A 49 1.38 -12.23 -4.60
N GLU A 50 0.55 -12.40 -5.62
CA GLU A 50 0.59 -11.62 -6.85
C GLU A 50 0.24 -10.14 -6.57
N SER A 51 -0.85 -9.88 -5.86
CA SER A 51 -1.21 -8.50 -5.46
C SER A 51 -0.12 -7.84 -4.60
N ALA A 52 0.54 -8.60 -3.71
CA ALA A 52 1.65 -8.08 -2.91
C ALA A 52 2.89 -7.75 -3.77
N LYS A 53 3.17 -8.54 -4.81
CA LYS A 53 4.25 -8.26 -5.76
C LYS A 53 3.95 -7.03 -6.60
N GLU A 54 2.75 -6.94 -7.17
CA GLU A 54 2.30 -5.80 -7.96
C GLU A 54 2.40 -4.50 -7.15
N PHE A 55 1.89 -4.49 -5.92
CA PHE A 55 2.03 -3.35 -5.01
C PHE A 55 3.50 -2.99 -4.73
N SER A 56 4.37 -3.98 -4.50
CA SER A 56 5.80 -3.75 -4.28
C SER A 56 6.49 -3.12 -5.50
N GLU A 57 6.13 -3.57 -6.71
CA GLU A 57 6.64 -3.02 -7.97
C GLU A 57 6.13 -1.60 -8.22
N ASP A 58 4.84 -1.34 -7.99
CA ASP A 58 4.24 -0.01 -8.12
C ASP A 58 4.85 0.99 -7.14
N VAL A 59 5.08 0.57 -5.90
CA VAL A 59 5.80 1.38 -4.91
C VAL A 59 7.21 1.66 -5.39
N LYS A 60 7.98 0.65 -5.82
CA LYS A 60 9.33 0.87 -6.35
C LYS A 60 9.33 1.83 -7.53
N LYS A 61 8.40 1.69 -8.46
CA LYS A 61 8.26 2.57 -9.63
C LYS A 61 7.90 3.99 -9.23
N THR A 62 6.97 4.17 -8.28
CA THR A 62 6.54 5.50 -7.80
C THR A 62 7.68 6.23 -7.09
N PHE A 63 8.46 5.50 -6.30
CA PHE A 63 9.59 6.05 -5.55
C PHE A 63 10.92 6.04 -6.33
N ASP A 64 10.94 5.48 -7.54
CA ASP A 64 12.09 5.58 -8.43
C ASP A 64 12.31 7.04 -8.78
N SER A 65 13.54 7.50 -8.56
CA SER A 65 13.92 8.88 -8.86
C SER A 65 13.80 9.14 -10.37
N ASN A 66 13.96 8.13 -11.24
CA ASN A 66 13.87 8.29 -12.69
C ASN A 66 12.43 8.26 -13.25
N ASN A 67 11.41 8.14 -12.40
CA ASN A 67 10.02 8.17 -12.85
C ASN A 67 9.68 9.53 -13.50
N PRO A 68 8.97 9.59 -14.66
CA PRO A 68 8.53 10.85 -15.25
C PRO A 68 7.70 11.73 -14.28
N ASP A 69 6.93 11.11 -13.39
CA ASP A 69 6.11 11.78 -12.38
C ASP A 69 6.87 12.04 -11.07
N SER A 70 8.18 11.76 -11.02
CA SER A 70 9.02 11.89 -9.83
C SER A 70 8.90 13.26 -9.17
N GLY A 71 8.82 14.35 -9.94
CA GLY A 71 8.66 15.70 -9.39
C GLY A 71 7.35 15.91 -8.63
N LYS A 72 6.25 15.35 -9.14
CA LYS A 72 4.93 15.41 -8.49
C LYS A 72 4.90 14.53 -7.25
N THR A 73 5.46 13.33 -7.34
CA THR A 73 5.61 12.41 -6.21
C THR A 73 6.43 13.03 -5.09
N VAL A 74 7.61 13.58 -5.40
CA VAL A 74 8.46 14.32 -4.45
C VAL A 74 7.67 15.46 -3.81
N ALA A 75 6.97 16.26 -4.62
CA ALA A 75 6.21 17.39 -4.13
C ALA A 75 5.12 16.95 -3.14
N ILE A 76 4.36 15.89 -3.42
CA ILE A 76 3.33 15.37 -2.51
C ILE A 76 3.97 14.81 -1.23
N ILE A 77 4.99 13.96 -1.36
CA ILE A 77 5.68 13.31 -0.23
C ILE A 77 6.26 14.35 0.75
N ALA A 78 6.76 15.49 0.23
CA ALA A 78 7.31 16.55 1.05
C ALA A 78 6.33 17.08 2.12
N HIS A 79 5.01 17.01 1.87
CA HIS A 79 3.97 17.56 2.74
C HIS A 79 3.43 16.59 3.80
N ILE A 80 3.72 15.28 3.69
CA ILE A 80 3.02 14.26 4.50
C ILE A 80 3.49 14.30 5.97
N THR A 81 4.79 14.18 6.20
CA THR A 81 5.41 14.20 7.53
C THR A 81 6.83 14.75 7.42
N LEU A 82 7.46 15.05 8.56
CA LEU A 82 8.88 15.38 8.59
C LEU A 82 9.76 14.27 7.97
N ILE A 83 9.39 13.00 8.19
CA ILE A 83 10.08 11.85 7.57
C ILE A 83 9.85 11.86 6.05
N GLY A 84 8.60 12.10 5.61
CA GLY A 84 8.28 12.26 4.19
C GLY A 84 9.10 13.38 3.54
N TRP A 85 9.26 14.52 4.22
CA TRP A 85 10.10 15.62 3.75
C TRP A 85 11.57 15.19 3.57
N ILE A 86 12.14 14.41 4.48
CA ILE A 86 13.50 13.86 4.33
C ILE A 86 13.58 12.93 3.10
N VAL A 87 12.60 12.03 2.94
CA VAL A 87 12.53 11.14 1.77
C VAL A 87 12.43 11.92 0.46
N ALA A 88 11.62 12.98 0.42
CA ALA A 88 11.49 13.86 -0.74
C ALA A 88 12.82 14.50 -1.13
N ILE A 89 13.65 14.95 -0.17
CA ILE A 89 14.99 15.46 -0.44
C ILE A 89 15.88 14.39 -1.08
N ILE A 90 15.87 13.17 -0.54
CA ILE A 90 16.70 12.07 -1.06
C ILE A 90 16.29 11.75 -2.51
N MET A 91 14.99 11.59 -2.78
CA MET A 91 14.46 11.33 -4.11
C MET A 91 14.82 12.44 -5.10
N ASN A 92 14.63 13.71 -4.70
CA ASN A 92 14.94 14.86 -5.54
C ASN A 92 16.44 15.10 -5.68
N SER A 93 17.29 14.64 -4.76
CA SER A 93 18.74 14.77 -4.89
C SER A 93 19.29 13.85 -5.98
N ASN A 94 18.70 12.67 -6.15
CA ASN A 94 19.08 11.71 -7.19
C ASN A 94 18.57 12.13 -8.58
N ASN A 95 17.33 12.62 -8.67
CA ASN A 95 16.78 13.21 -9.89
C ASN A 95 16.14 14.56 -9.57
N LYS A 96 16.92 15.64 -9.72
CA LYS A 96 16.45 16.99 -9.40
C LYS A 96 15.36 17.42 -10.37
N THR A 97 14.20 17.71 -9.82
CA THR A 97 13.09 18.29 -10.57
C THR A 97 12.78 19.68 -10.01
N ASP A 98 12.41 20.62 -10.89
CA ASP A 98 12.07 21.95 -10.43
C ASP A 98 10.84 21.97 -9.52
N LEU A 99 9.84 21.11 -9.80
CA LEU A 99 8.62 20.97 -9.00
C LEU A 99 8.95 20.40 -7.61
N GLY A 100 9.76 19.35 -7.56
CA GLY A 100 10.21 18.72 -6.32
C GLY A 100 10.99 19.69 -5.44
N SER A 101 12.04 20.32 -5.98
CA SER A 101 12.81 21.34 -5.26
C SER A 101 11.95 22.50 -4.77
N TYR A 102 10.98 22.96 -5.56
CA TYR A 102 10.07 24.04 -5.15
C TYR A 102 9.27 23.68 -3.90
N TYR A 103 8.63 22.50 -3.90
CA TYR A 103 7.77 22.08 -2.79
C TYR A 103 8.55 21.58 -1.57
N ILE A 104 9.76 21.05 -1.75
CA ILE A 104 10.68 20.78 -0.63
C ILE A 104 10.96 22.06 0.15
N ARG A 105 11.30 23.16 -0.55
CA ARG A 105 11.60 24.47 0.04
C ARG A 105 10.36 25.10 0.68
N GLN A 106 9.24 25.10 -0.04
CA GLN A 106 7.98 25.66 0.46
C GLN A 106 7.52 24.96 1.73
N THR A 107 7.55 23.63 1.72
CA THR A 107 7.08 22.82 2.85
C THR A 107 7.97 23.00 4.07
N LEU A 108 9.30 23.00 3.90
CA LEU A 108 10.23 23.29 4.98
C LEU A 108 9.92 24.63 5.65
N GLY A 109 9.68 25.67 4.85
CA GLY A 109 9.30 26.99 5.36
C GLY A 109 8.03 26.97 6.21
N ILE A 110 7.00 26.24 5.78
CA ILE A 110 5.76 26.10 6.55
C ILE A 110 5.99 25.34 7.86
N TRP A 111 6.77 24.25 7.85
CA TRP A 111 7.11 23.50 9.07
C TRP A 111 7.89 24.35 10.08
N LEU A 112 8.87 25.12 9.62
CA LEU A 112 9.65 26.01 10.47
C LEU A 112 8.81 27.17 11.00
N LEU A 113 7.93 27.74 10.17
CA LEU A 113 6.98 28.77 10.60
C LEU A 113 6.05 28.24 11.70
N ALA A 114 5.47 27.04 11.50
CA ALA A 114 4.62 26.40 12.50
C ALA A 114 5.38 26.16 13.82
N LEU A 115 6.62 25.68 13.73
CA LEU A 115 7.47 25.42 14.89
C LEU A 115 7.77 26.69 15.68
N VAL A 116 8.18 27.78 15.00
CA VAL A 116 8.51 29.05 15.66
C VAL A 116 7.27 29.67 16.31
N LEU A 117 6.13 29.66 15.62
CA LEU A 117 4.89 30.22 16.15
C LEU A 117 4.29 29.39 17.29
N SER A 118 4.62 28.09 17.38
CA SER A 118 4.12 27.21 18.45
C SER A 118 4.62 27.58 19.85
N TRP A 119 5.72 28.34 19.95
CA TRP A 119 6.33 28.72 21.23
C TRP A 119 5.48 29.69 22.06
N ILE A 120 4.51 30.36 21.42
CA ILE A 120 3.60 31.30 22.06
C ILE A 120 2.23 30.61 22.16
N PRO A 121 1.71 30.25 23.35
CA PRO A 121 0.54 29.35 23.47
C PRO A 121 -0.71 29.81 22.68
N ILE A 122 -1.12 31.08 22.82
CA ILE A 122 -2.33 31.59 22.18
C ILE A 122 -2.12 31.80 20.67
N VAL A 123 -0.98 32.37 20.27
CA VAL A 123 -0.64 32.60 18.86
C VAL A 123 -0.43 31.28 18.12
N GLY A 124 0.19 30.30 18.79
CA GLY A 124 0.45 28.96 18.28
C GLY A 124 -0.82 28.22 17.88
N CYS A 125 -1.91 28.35 18.64
CA CYS A 125 -3.21 27.76 18.27
C CYS A 125 -3.72 28.30 16.92
N PHE A 126 -3.69 29.62 16.71
CA PHE A 126 -4.11 30.22 15.44
C PHE A 126 -3.13 29.94 14.31
N ALA A 127 -1.83 30.01 14.61
CA ALA A 127 -0.77 29.71 13.66
C ALA A 127 -0.84 28.27 13.14
N PHE A 128 -1.17 27.31 13.99
CA PHE A 128 -1.37 25.93 13.59
C PHE A 128 -2.49 25.81 12.54
N LEU A 129 -3.65 26.42 12.78
CA LEU A 129 -4.76 26.44 11.83
C LEU A 129 -4.36 27.08 10.50
N ILE A 130 -3.65 28.22 10.55
CA ILE A 130 -3.14 28.89 9.34
C ILE A 130 -2.18 27.97 8.59
N CYS A 131 -1.21 27.35 9.27
CA CYS A 131 -0.23 26.46 8.63
C CYS A 131 -0.89 25.23 8.00
N VAL A 132 -1.92 24.65 8.62
CA VAL A 132 -2.71 23.58 8.01
C VAL A 132 -3.36 24.04 6.70
N VAL A 133 -3.96 25.23 6.68
CA VAL A 133 -4.53 25.82 5.46
C VAL A 133 -3.46 26.04 4.39
N LEU A 134 -2.27 26.53 4.77
CA LEU A 134 -1.15 26.73 3.84
C LEU A 134 -0.65 25.39 3.27
N ILE A 135 -0.53 24.34 4.07
CA ILE A 135 -0.18 23.00 3.60
C ILE A 135 -1.22 22.47 2.62
N VAL A 136 -2.52 22.57 2.93
CA VAL A 136 -3.59 22.09 2.04
C VAL A 136 -3.55 22.81 0.69
N MET A 137 -3.44 24.14 0.69
CA MET A 137 -3.30 24.91 -0.56
C MET A 137 -2.03 24.51 -1.33
N SER A 138 -0.92 24.32 -0.62
CA SER A 138 0.36 23.91 -1.21
C SER A 138 0.24 22.53 -1.88
N VAL A 139 -0.39 21.55 -1.22
CA VAL A 139 -0.64 20.21 -1.77
C VAL A 139 -1.56 20.26 -2.99
N ILE A 140 -2.65 21.04 -2.95
CA ILE A 140 -3.55 21.19 -4.10
C ILE A 140 -2.77 21.72 -5.31
N ASN A 141 -1.91 22.71 -5.11
CA ASN A 141 -1.08 23.24 -6.18
C ASN A 141 -0.03 22.22 -6.68
N ALA A 142 0.53 21.40 -5.77
CA ALA A 142 1.48 20.35 -6.11
C ALA A 142 0.85 19.25 -6.97
N VAL A 143 -0.36 18.82 -6.62
CA VAL A 143 -1.13 17.83 -7.38
C VAL A 143 -1.46 18.34 -8.79
N ASN A 144 -1.67 19.66 -8.93
CA ASN A 144 -1.90 20.34 -10.20
C ASN A 144 -0.61 20.77 -10.92
N GLU A 145 0.57 20.44 -10.37
CA GLU A 145 1.88 20.76 -10.93
C GLU A 145 2.14 22.27 -11.12
N LYS A 146 1.47 23.11 -10.32
CA LYS A 146 1.60 24.57 -10.38
C LYS A 146 2.47 25.09 -9.26
N LYS A 147 3.60 25.73 -9.58
CA LYS A 147 4.51 26.35 -8.58
C LYS A 147 3.94 27.67 -8.04
N VAL A 148 2.91 27.58 -7.20
CA VAL A 148 2.25 28.73 -6.58
C VAL A 148 2.81 28.95 -5.18
N PRO A 149 3.35 30.14 -4.88
CA PRO A 149 3.91 30.42 -3.57
C PRO A 149 2.78 30.53 -2.56
N THR A 150 3.02 29.98 -1.38
CA THR A 150 2.14 30.20 -0.23
C THR A 150 1.96 31.72 0.00
N PRO A 151 0.73 32.20 0.23
CA PRO A 151 0.49 33.64 0.44
C PRO A 151 1.37 34.23 1.54
N ILE A 152 1.81 35.47 1.36
CA ILE A 152 2.60 36.27 2.32
C ILE A 152 4.04 35.78 2.53
N VAL A 153 4.25 34.47 2.70
CA VAL A 153 5.53 33.90 3.16
C VAL A 153 6.26 33.03 2.12
N GLY A 154 5.56 32.61 1.06
CA GLY A 154 6.06 31.62 0.11
C GLY A 154 7.31 32.06 -0.65
N GLU A 155 7.40 33.33 -1.07
CA GLU A 155 8.58 33.86 -1.77
C GLU A 155 9.82 33.83 -0.88
N TYR A 156 9.69 34.21 0.40
CA TYR A 156 10.79 34.14 1.36
C TYR A 156 11.29 32.71 1.56
N PHE A 157 10.40 31.72 1.57
CA PHE A 157 10.80 30.31 1.67
C PHE A 157 11.64 29.87 0.47
N GLN A 158 11.24 30.30 -0.75
CA GLN A 158 12.00 29.96 -1.95
C GLN A 158 13.40 30.58 -1.93
N ASP A 159 13.53 31.79 -1.41
CA ASP A 159 14.80 32.51 -1.31
C ASP A 159 15.71 31.98 -0.19
N TRP A 160 15.17 31.77 1.01
CA TRP A 160 15.93 31.26 2.16
C TRP A 160 16.45 29.86 1.93
N PHE A 161 15.68 29.02 1.23
CA PHE A 161 16.00 27.62 1.03
C PHE A 161 16.47 27.30 -0.39
N LYS A 162 16.86 28.31 -1.19
CA LYS A 162 17.27 28.15 -2.60
C LYS A 162 18.39 27.15 -2.88
N SER A 163 19.16 26.76 -1.86
CA SER A 163 20.24 25.76 -1.97
C SER A 163 19.77 24.30 -1.92
N LEU A 164 18.50 24.04 -1.57
CA LEU A 164 17.87 22.71 -1.54
C LEU A 164 17.30 22.34 -2.93
#